data_AF-A0A6P6M448-F1
#
_entry.id   AF-A0A6P6M448-F1
#
_cell.length_a   1.000
_cell.length_b   1.000
_cell.length_c   1.000
_cell.angle_alpha   90.00
_cell.angle_beta   90.00
_cell.angle_gamma   90.00
#
_symmetry.space_group_name_H-M   'P 1'
#
loop_
_entity.id
_entity.type
_entity.pdbx_description
1 polymer ?
#
loop_
_entity_poly.entity_id
_entity_poly.type
_entity_poly.pdbx_seq_one_letter_code
_entity_poly.pdbx_strand_id
1 'polypeptide(L)'
;MSVFTTASIKALPTAVETLCIAKPSHWSSSCEIFTMKTEVSTAAHFVTRLLRGTRLLSEELLEQFRFSLEEALGDHYQHHWFPSAPCRGSGYRCIRINHKMDPLIGKAACTIGLTKEQLFSLLPSELTMWVDPYEVSYRIGEDGSICVLYESTPPDKNQPESCKDGLRIGRPSPSKSFSMMTCSS
;
A
#
# COMPACT_ATOMS: atom_id res chain seq x y z
N MET A 1 -33.65 -19.73 68.01
CA MET A 1 -33.85 -18.73 66.93
C MET A 1 -32.51 -18.52 66.23
N SER A 2 -32.34 -19.11 65.05
CA SER A 2 -31.46 -18.61 63.97
C SER A 2 -31.63 -19.57 62.79
N VAL A 3 -32.18 -19.09 61.68
CA VAL A 3 -32.23 -19.82 60.41
C VAL A 3 -31.42 -19.00 59.41
N PHE A 4 -30.38 -19.61 58.85
CA PHE A 4 -29.60 -19.04 57.77
C PHE A 4 -30.26 -19.43 56.44
N THR A 5 -30.68 -18.42 55.66
CA THR A 5 -31.23 -18.59 54.31
C THR A 5 -30.08 -18.65 53.30
N THR A 6 -30.11 -19.65 52.43
CA THR A 6 -29.22 -19.80 51.26
C THR A 6 -29.72 -18.94 50.10
N ALA A 7 -28.85 -18.14 49.51
CA ALA A 7 -29.16 -17.35 48.31
C ALA A 7 -28.75 -18.13 47.04
N SER A 8 -29.69 -18.28 46.11
CA SER A 8 -29.50 -18.89 44.79
C SER A 8 -28.68 -18.00 43.85
N ILE A 9 -27.64 -18.56 43.25
CA ILE A 9 -26.90 -17.97 42.14
C ILE A 9 -27.75 -18.16 40.87
N LYS A 10 -28.26 -17.06 40.30
CA LYS A 10 -28.88 -17.06 38.97
C LYS A 10 -27.80 -16.90 37.92
N ALA A 11 -27.71 -17.88 37.01
CA ALA A 11 -26.92 -17.80 35.80
C ALA A 11 -27.43 -16.66 34.89
N LEU A 12 -26.50 -15.87 34.35
CA LEU A 12 -26.77 -14.86 33.31
C LEU A 12 -26.62 -15.50 31.92
N PRO A 13 -27.44 -15.09 30.93
CA PRO A 13 -27.44 -15.68 29.60
C PRO A 13 -26.27 -15.17 28.73
N THR A 14 -25.80 -16.09 27.88
CA THR A 14 -24.90 -15.90 26.74
C THR A 14 -25.44 -14.87 25.74
N ALA A 15 -24.64 -13.85 25.44
CA ALA A 15 -24.84 -12.96 24.29
C ALA A 15 -23.51 -12.78 23.55
N VAL A 16 -23.24 -13.68 22.60
CA VAL A 16 -22.31 -13.43 21.50
C VAL A 16 -23.12 -12.76 20.38
N GLU A 17 -23.39 -11.48 20.54
CA GLU A 17 -23.99 -10.65 19.48
C GLU A 17 -22.89 -9.85 18.78
N THR A 18 -22.57 -10.32 17.58
CA THR A 18 -22.26 -9.56 16.37
C THR A 18 -22.05 -8.06 16.57
N LEU A 19 -20.79 -7.63 16.74
CA LEU A 19 -20.44 -6.24 16.53
C LEU A 19 -20.49 -5.96 15.03
N CYS A 20 -21.55 -5.27 14.64
CA CYS A 20 -21.79 -4.71 13.32
C CYS A 20 -20.53 -4.00 12.80
N ILE A 21 -19.94 -4.51 11.72
CA ILE A 21 -19.06 -3.72 10.85
C ILE A 21 -19.97 -2.68 10.17
N ALA A 22 -20.15 -1.54 10.81
CA ALA A 22 -20.74 -0.37 10.19
C ALA A 22 -19.74 0.13 9.12
N LYS A 23 -20.04 -0.15 7.85
CA LYS A 23 -19.33 0.48 6.73
C LYS A 23 -19.61 1.99 6.74
N PRO A 24 -18.61 2.87 6.61
CA PRO A 24 -18.87 4.29 6.47
C PRO A 24 -19.66 4.53 5.19
N SER A 25 -20.76 5.25 5.37
CA SER A 25 -21.67 5.72 4.33
C SER A 25 -21.01 6.79 3.46
N HIS A 26 -21.24 6.66 2.15
CA HIS A 26 -21.03 7.66 1.10
C HIS A 26 -19.59 7.81 0.57
N TRP A 27 -19.09 6.76 -0.09
CA TRP A 27 -18.00 6.89 -1.06
C TRP A 27 -18.55 7.40 -2.40
N SER A 28 -18.24 8.65 -2.75
CA SER A 28 -18.52 9.23 -4.07
C SER A 28 -17.39 8.82 -5.04
N SER A 29 -17.78 8.45 -6.26
CA SER A 29 -16.92 8.14 -7.43
C SER A 29 -15.91 6.98 -7.27
N SER A 30 -16.26 5.84 -7.86
CA SER A 30 -15.51 4.56 -7.82
C SER A 30 -14.10 4.57 -8.45
N CYS A 31 -13.65 5.68 -9.04
CA CYS A 31 -12.30 5.80 -9.63
C CYS A 31 -11.22 6.22 -8.63
N GLU A 32 -11.56 6.77 -7.46
CA GLU A 32 -10.56 7.30 -6.51
C GLU A 32 -10.05 6.26 -5.47
N ILE A 33 -10.76 5.15 -5.18
CA ILE A 33 -10.30 4.14 -4.18
C ILE A 33 -9.06 3.37 -4.64
N PHE A 34 -8.89 3.17 -5.96
CA PHE A 34 -7.72 2.48 -6.49
C PHE A 34 -6.49 3.38 -6.57
N THR A 35 -6.65 4.68 -6.38
CA THR A 35 -5.55 5.64 -6.50
C THR A 35 -4.64 5.50 -5.29
N MET A 36 -3.34 5.29 -5.51
CA MET A 36 -2.26 5.08 -4.53
C MET A 36 -2.05 3.68 -3.94
N LYS A 37 -3.03 2.77 -4.02
CA LYS A 37 -2.91 1.46 -3.33
C LYS A 37 -1.70 0.65 -3.79
N THR A 38 -1.45 0.62 -5.10
CA THR A 38 -0.34 -0.14 -5.67
C THR A 38 1.00 0.44 -5.24
N GLU A 39 1.14 1.75 -5.25
CA GLU A 39 2.34 2.47 -4.86
C GLU A 39 2.62 2.33 -3.36
N VAL A 40 1.59 2.53 -2.52
CA VAL A 40 1.69 2.34 -1.06
C VAL A 40 2.06 0.91 -0.72
N SER A 41 1.40 -0.08 -1.33
CA SER A 41 1.71 -1.49 -1.06
C SER A 41 3.12 -1.85 -1.53
N THR A 42 3.58 -1.33 -2.67
CA THR A 42 4.96 -1.53 -3.16
C THR A 42 5.98 -0.99 -2.15
N ALA A 43 5.76 0.22 -1.63
CA ALA A 43 6.63 0.83 -0.63
C ALA A 43 6.66 0.01 0.66
N ALA A 44 5.49 -0.35 1.19
CA ALA A 44 5.40 -1.14 2.42
C ALA A 44 6.04 -2.52 2.28
N HIS A 45 5.81 -3.20 1.15
CA HIS A 45 6.46 -4.47 0.84
C HIS A 45 7.98 -4.36 0.78
N PHE A 46 8.52 -3.28 0.19
CA PHE A 46 9.97 -3.10 0.13
C PHE A 46 10.58 -2.93 1.52
N VAL A 47 10.01 -2.07 2.36
CA VAL A 47 10.49 -1.89 3.75
C VAL A 47 10.39 -3.21 4.52
N THR A 48 9.29 -3.94 4.35
CA THR A 48 9.10 -5.27 4.96
C THR A 48 10.16 -6.27 4.49
N ARG A 49 10.56 -6.23 3.20
CA ARG A 49 11.62 -7.08 2.67
C ARG A 49 13.00 -6.76 3.27
N LEU A 50 13.29 -5.50 3.56
CA LEU A 50 14.53 -5.11 4.26
C LEU A 50 14.55 -5.73 5.66
N LEU A 51 13.45 -5.62 6.42
CA LEU A 51 13.32 -6.25 7.73
C LEU A 51 13.41 -7.78 7.66
N ARG A 52 12.75 -8.41 6.68
CA ARG A 52 12.83 -9.86 6.45
C ARG A 52 14.28 -10.31 6.20
N GLY A 53 15.07 -9.51 5.50
CA GLY A 53 16.49 -9.78 5.22
C GLY A 53 17.35 -9.97 6.47
N THR A 54 16.95 -9.37 7.60
CA THR A 54 17.64 -9.52 8.90
C THR A 54 17.47 -10.91 9.50
N ARG A 55 16.42 -11.64 9.13
CA ARG A 55 16.01 -12.94 9.70
C ARG A 55 15.76 -12.93 11.22
N LEU A 56 15.47 -11.76 11.79
CA LEU A 56 15.21 -11.59 13.22
C LEU A 56 13.72 -11.53 13.57
N LEU A 57 12.85 -11.38 12.58
CA LEU A 57 11.40 -11.25 12.75
C LEU A 57 10.67 -12.44 12.12
N SER A 58 9.56 -12.86 12.73
CA SER A 58 8.68 -13.89 12.16
C SER A 58 7.85 -13.32 11.01
N GLU A 59 7.36 -14.19 10.12
CA GLU A 59 6.50 -13.78 9.00
C GLU A 59 5.18 -13.15 9.49
N GLU A 60 4.64 -13.59 10.63
CA GLU A 60 3.45 -12.98 11.24
C GLU A 60 3.70 -11.51 11.66
N LEU A 61 4.84 -11.22 12.30
CA LEU A 61 5.19 -9.85 12.67
C LEU A 61 5.47 -8.99 11.44
N LEU A 62 6.13 -9.55 10.42
CA LEU A 62 6.37 -8.86 9.15
C LEU A 62 5.07 -8.51 8.42
N GLU A 63 4.10 -9.43 8.44
CA GLU A 63 2.76 -9.23 7.89
C GLU A 63 2.02 -8.10 8.61
N GLN A 64 2.00 -8.14 9.94
CA GLN A 64 1.37 -7.11 10.78
C GLN A 64 2.02 -5.74 10.58
N PHE A 65 3.36 -5.68 10.53
CA PHE A 65 4.10 -4.46 10.22
C PHE A 65 3.70 -3.89 8.86
N ARG A 66 3.64 -4.74 7.82
CA ARG A 66 3.27 -4.30 6.47
C ARG A 66 1.89 -3.67 6.45
N PHE A 67 0.87 -4.34 7.00
CA PHE A 67 -0.49 -3.81 7.02
C PHE A 67 -0.57 -2.48 7.79
N SER A 68 0.10 -2.39 8.94
CA SER A 68 0.14 -1.13 9.70
C SER A 68 0.81 0.00 8.93
N LEU A 69 1.86 -0.30 8.16
CA LEU A 69 2.54 0.69 7.33
C LEU A 69 1.68 1.11 6.12
N GLU A 70 1.01 0.16 5.45
CA GLU A 70 0.08 0.48 4.36
C GLU A 70 -1.04 1.43 4.80
N GLU A 71 -1.66 1.15 5.96
CA GLU A 71 -2.68 2.01 6.55
C GLU A 71 -2.12 3.40 6.89
N ALA A 72 -0.97 3.46 7.58
CA ALA A 72 -0.36 4.73 7.98
C ALA A 72 0.02 5.61 6.79
N LEU A 73 0.53 5.02 5.70
CA LEU A 73 0.87 5.73 4.46
C LEU A 73 -0.40 6.21 3.73
N GLY A 74 -1.39 5.33 3.58
CA GLY A 74 -2.66 5.65 2.93
C GLY A 74 -3.36 6.84 3.60
N ASP A 75 -3.48 6.80 4.93
CA ASP A 75 -4.05 7.89 5.72
C ASP A 75 -3.24 9.18 5.57
N HIS A 76 -1.91 9.09 5.59
CA HIS A 76 -1.05 10.26 5.50
C HIS A 76 -1.14 10.95 4.13
N TYR A 77 -1.30 10.17 3.06
CA TYR A 77 -1.24 10.64 1.68
C TYR A 77 -2.58 11.13 1.13
N GLN A 78 -3.71 10.86 1.81
CA GLN A 78 -5.07 11.08 1.28
C GLN A 78 -5.33 12.49 0.69
N HIS A 79 -4.71 13.53 1.26
CA HIS A 79 -4.87 14.93 0.82
C HIS A 79 -3.66 15.48 0.07
N HIS A 80 -2.67 14.63 -0.17
CA HIS A 80 -1.42 14.97 -0.82
C HIS A 80 -1.16 14.03 -2.00
N TRP A 81 -2.19 13.45 -2.62
CA TRP A 81 -2.07 12.57 -3.78
C TRP A 81 -2.59 13.28 -5.03
N PHE A 82 -1.71 13.59 -5.99
CA PHE A 82 -2.07 14.38 -7.19
C PHE A 82 -1.66 13.65 -8.48
N PRO A 83 -2.45 12.70 -9.00
CA PRO A 83 -2.09 11.95 -10.19
C PRO A 83 -1.87 12.82 -11.44
N SER A 84 -2.55 13.96 -11.54
CA SER A 84 -2.36 14.91 -12.64
C SER A 84 -1.04 15.71 -12.57
N ALA A 85 -0.37 15.70 -11.42
CA ALA A 85 0.92 16.33 -11.18
C ALA A 85 1.72 15.49 -10.17
N PRO A 86 2.27 14.32 -10.56
CA PRO A 86 2.81 13.32 -9.63
C PRO A 86 3.85 13.87 -8.64
N CYS A 87 4.74 14.74 -9.12
CA CYS A 87 5.78 15.35 -8.29
C CYS A 87 5.23 16.32 -7.22
N ARG A 88 4.00 16.83 -7.36
CA ARG A 88 3.39 17.72 -6.36
C ARG A 88 3.19 16.92 -5.07
N GLY A 89 3.77 17.41 -3.98
CA GLY A 89 3.71 16.74 -2.68
C GLY A 89 4.67 15.56 -2.52
N SER A 90 5.54 15.27 -3.48
CA SER A 90 6.50 14.15 -3.39
C SER A 90 7.38 14.24 -2.13
N GLY A 91 7.88 15.43 -1.79
CA GLY A 91 8.64 15.63 -0.55
C GLY A 91 7.84 15.39 0.74
N TYR A 92 6.52 15.60 0.74
CA TYR A 92 5.64 15.29 1.88
C TYR A 92 5.42 13.78 2.02
N ARG A 93 5.30 13.07 0.89
CA ARG A 93 5.16 11.61 0.83
C ARG A 93 6.49 10.86 0.91
N CYS A 94 7.61 11.58 0.97
CA CYS A 94 8.92 10.95 1.00
C CYS A 94 9.11 10.22 2.33
N ILE A 95 9.44 8.94 2.26
CA ILE A 95 9.86 8.14 3.41
C ILE A 95 11.37 8.32 3.55
N ARG A 96 11.84 8.77 4.71
CA ARG A 96 13.28 9.04 4.91
C ARG A 96 13.80 8.52 6.24
N ILE A 97 14.86 7.71 6.15
CA ILE A 97 15.68 7.27 7.27
C ILE A 97 17.06 7.89 7.09
N ASN A 98 17.53 8.57 8.13
CA ASN A 98 18.89 9.10 8.25
C ASN A 98 19.31 9.03 9.74
N HIS A 99 19.84 10.12 10.32
CA HIS A 99 19.96 10.26 11.78
C HIS A 99 18.60 10.26 12.53
N LYS A 100 17.48 10.28 11.80
CA LYS A 100 16.12 10.21 12.32
C LYS A 100 15.32 9.12 11.58
N MET A 101 14.51 8.39 12.34
CA MET A 101 13.60 7.38 11.81
C MET A 101 12.35 8.07 11.25
N ASP A 102 11.89 7.60 10.10
CA ASP A 102 10.62 8.02 9.53
C ASP A 102 9.48 7.76 10.54
N PRO A 103 8.61 8.75 10.82
CA PRO A 103 7.58 8.62 11.84
C PRO A 103 6.52 7.56 11.49
N LEU A 104 6.23 7.33 10.21
CA LEU A 104 5.23 6.34 9.78
C LEU A 104 5.79 4.92 9.90
N ILE A 105 7.05 4.72 9.49
CA ILE A 105 7.77 3.47 9.75
C ILE A 105 7.85 3.19 11.25
N GLY A 106 8.23 4.20 12.05
CA GLY A 106 8.32 4.06 13.51
C GLY A 106 6.97 3.74 14.16
N LYS A 107 5.87 4.33 13.68
CA LYS A 107 4.51 4.03 14.13
C LYS A 107 4.14 2.58 13.83
N ALA A 108 4.37 2.13 12.60
CA ALA A 108 4.08 0.74 12.19
C ALA A 108 4.91 -0.27 12.99
N ALA A 109 6.20 -0.01 13.17
CA ALA A 109 7.10 -0.86 13.95
C ALA A 109 6.68 -0.97 15.43
N CYS A 110 6.15 0.10 16.01
CA CYS A 110 5.64 0.09 17.38
C CYS A 110 4.49 -0.92 17.56
N THR A 111 3.68 -1.19 16.52
CA THR A 111 2.57 -2.15 16.59
C THR A 111 3.04 -3.59 16.75
N ILE A 112 4.28 -3.89 16.37
CA ILE A 112 4.93 -5.20 16.52
C ILE A 112 5.98 -5.22 17.64
N GLY A 113 5.98 -4.19 18.50
CA GLY A 113 6.83 -4.12 19.69
C GLY A 113 8.28 -3.71 19.43
N LEU A 114 8.63 -3.19 18.26
CA LEU A 114 9.98 -2.71 17.97
C LEU A 114 10.17 -1.26 18.40
N THR A 115 11.29 -0.98 19.08
CA THR A 115 11.71 0.39 19.39
C THR A 115 12.39 1.05 18.19
N LYS A 116 12.51 2.38 18.21
CA LYS A 116 13.20 3.12 17.14
C LYS A 116 14.66 2.72 17.03
N GLU A 117 15.32 2.48 18.16
CA GLU A 117 16.73 2.09 18.26
C GLU A 117 16.95 0.71 17.64
N GLN A 118 16.05 -0.24 17.89
CA GLN A 118 16.08 -1.54 17.21
C GLN A 118 15.86 -1.36 15.71
N LEU A 119 14.93 -0.51 15.30
CA LEU A 119 14.67 -0.29 13.88
C LEU A 119 15.86 0.30 13.13
N PHE A 120 16.62 1.19 13.76
CA PHE A 120 17.86 1.73 13.20
C PHE A 120 18.96 0.69 13.01
N SER A 121 19.00 -0.38 13.81
CA SER A 121 19.96 -1.47 13.61
C SER A 121 19.51 -2.48 12.55
N LEU A 122 18.23 -2.50 12.21
CA LEU A 122 17.63 -3.45 11.26
C LEU A 122 17.50 -2.90 9.84
N LEU A 123 17.35 -1.59 9.68
CA LEU A 123 17.17 -0.92 8.38
C LEU A 123 18.45 -0.22 7.92
N PRO A 124 18.58 0.09 6.62
CA PRO A 124 19.68 0.93 6.14
C PRO A 124 19.72 2.27 6.90
N SER A 125 20.92 2.69 7.31
CA SER A 125 21.13 3.97 8.01
C SER A 125 20.68 5.17 7.18
N GLU A 126 20.70 5.02 5.86
CA GLU A 126 20.28 6.05 4.91
C GLU A 126 19.40 5.43 3.84
N LEU A 127 18.10 5.73 3.94
CA LEU A 127 17.09 5.36 2.95
C LEU A 127 16.30 6.61 2.61
N THR A 128 16.13 6.87 1.33
CA THR A 128 15.16 7.85 0.82
C THR A 128 14.27 7.12 -0.18
N MET A 129 12.96 7.16 0.00
CA MET A 129 12.00 6.55 -0.90
C MET A 129 10.91 7.56 -1.26
N TRP A 130 10.62 7.65 -2.55
CA TRP A 130 9.55 8.46 -3.12
C TRP A 130 8.40 7.54 -3.49
N VAL A 131 7.21 7.88 -3.00
CA VAL A 131 5.96 7.16 -3.27
C VAL A 131 5.05 8.15 -3.97
N ASP A 132 5.14 8.18 -5.29
CA ASP A 132 4.48 9.15 -6.14
C ASP A 132 3.45 8.46 -7.05
N PRO A 133 2.41 9.15 -7.53
CA PRO A 133 1.51 8.55 -8.51
C PRO A 133 2.29 7.99 -9.68
N TYR A 134 2.04 6.71 -9.98
CA TYR A 134 2.67 5.97 -11.08
C TYR A 134 4.16 5.63 -10.90
N GLU A 135 4.82 6.00 -9.80
CA GLU A 135 6.22 5.66 -9.57
C GLU A 135 6.52 5.42 -8.08
N VAL A 136 7.20 4.32 -7.78
CA VAL A 136 7.88 4.15 -6.50
C VAL A 136 9.36 3.95 -6.76
N SER A 137 10.18 4.84 -6.23
CA SER A 137 11.63 4.80 -6.38
C SER A 137 12.33 5.02 -5.05
N TYR A 138 13.57 4.57 -4.93
CA TYR A 138 14.34 4.69 -3.70
C TYR A 138 15.83 4.87 -3.97
N ARG A 139 16.53 5.34 -2.94
CA ARG A 139 17.99 5.43 -2.85
C ARG A 139 18.44 4.94 -1.48
N ILE A 140 19.49 4.13 -1.45
CA ILE A 140 20.18 3.72 -0.22
C ILE A 140 21.58 4.36 -0.20
N GLY A 141 21.92 5.07 0.88
CA GLY A 141 23.13 5.89 0.99
C GLY A 141 22.99 7.28 0.37
N GLU A 142 23.78 8.26 0.83
CA GLU A 142 23.80 9.62 0.24
C GLU A 142 24.17 9.59 -1.26
N ASP A 143 25.20 8.83 -1.61
CA ASP A 143 25.73 8.69 -2.97
C ASP A 143 25.13 7.49 -3.74
N GLY A 144 24.05 6.90 -3.24
CA GLY A 144 23.40 5.76 -3.88
C GLY A 144 22.75 6.11 -5.22
N SER A 145 22.69 5.13 -6.13
CA SER A 145 21.85 5.23 -7.32
C SER A 145 20.37 5.20 -6.97
N ILE A 146 19.55 5.89 -7.76
CA ILE A 146 18.09 5.77 -7.68
C ILE A 146 17.67 4.48 -8.39
N CYS A 147 16.88 3.68 -7.69
CA CYS A 147 16.31 2.43 -8.19
C CYS A 147 14.79 2.54 -8.21
N VAL A 148 14.17 2.10 -9.31
CA VAL A 148 12.71 2.07 -9.47
C VAL A 148 12.17 0.72 -9.01
N LEU A 149 11.19 0.73 -8.11
CA LEU A 149 10.47 -0.45 -7.63
C LEU A 149 9.16 -0.68 -8.38
N TYR A 150 8.53 0.42 -8.81
CA TYR A 150 7.28 0.40 -9.56
C TYR A 150 7.25 1.60 -10.49
N GLU A 151 6.74 1.38 -11.70
CA GLU A 151 6.49 2.42 -12.69
C GLU A 151 5.25 2.03 -13.50
N SER A 152 4.40 3.00 -13.80
CA SER A 152 3.28 2.84 -14.73
C SER A 152 3.03 4.13 -15.51
N THR A 153 2.23 4.03 -16.57
CA THR A 153 1.84 5.19 -17.36
C THR A 153 0.54 5.80 -16.82
N PRO A 154 0.42 7.13 -16.71
CA PRO A 154 -0.84 7.79 -16.42
C PRO A 154 -1.91 7.41 -17.46
N PRO A 155 -3.19 7.27 -17.07
CA PRO A 155 -4.26 7.03 -18.02
C PRO A 155 -4.39 8.22 -18.99
N ASP A 156 -4.48 7.92 -20.29
CA ASP A 156 -4.66 8.92 -21.34
C ASP A 156 -5.96 9.72 -21.13
N LYS A 157 -5.86 11.04 -21.03
CA LYS A 157 -7.02 11.95 -20.84
C LYS A 157 -7.94 12.07 -22.07
N ASN A 158 -7.67 11.33 -23.15
CA ASN A 158 -8.32 11.48 -24.46
C ASN A 158 -9.22 10.29 -24.87
N GLN A 159 -9.59 9.40 -23.96
CA GLN A 159 -10.56 8.35 -24.28
C GLN A 159 -11.96 8.75 -23.81
N PRO A 160 -12.96 8.89 -24.69
CA PRO A 160 -14.35 9.00 -24.27
C PRO A 160 -14.78 7.65 -23.68
N GLU A 161 -15.19 7.69 -22.40
CA GLU A 161 -15.91 6.63 -21.68
C GLU A 161 -17.14 6.17 -22.50
N SER A 162 -16.97 5.16 -23.35
CA SER A 162 -18.07 4.59 -24.13
C SER A 162 -18.72 3.44 -23.35
N CYS A 163 -19.63 3.77 -22.44
CA CYS A 163 -20.63 2.83 -21.96
C CYS A 163 -21.53 2.41 -23.13
N LYS A 164 -21.47 1.14 -23.55
CA LYS A 164 -22.58 0.42 -24.19
C LYS A 164 -22.32 -1.08 -24.22
N ASP A 165 -22.98 -1.78 -23.30
CA ASP A 165 -23.31 -3.18 -23.46
C ASP A 165 -24.35 -3.32 -24.59
N GLY A 166 -24.22 -4.35 -25.43
CA GLY A 166 -25.01 -4.51 -26.65
C GLY A 166 -24.39 -5.47 -27.66
N LEU A 167 -24.45 -6.76 -27.36
CA LEU A 167 -24.31 -7.90 -28.28
C LEU A 167 -24.83 -7.60 -29.70
N ARG A 168 -23.97 -7.66 -30.76
CA ARG A 168 -24.26 -8.23 -32.11
C ARG A 168 -22.98 -8.52 -32.94
N ILE A 169 -22.74 -9.82 -33.16
CA ILE A 169 -22.25 -10.56 -34.35
C ILE A 169 -21.56 -9.75 -35.50
N GLY A 170 -20.33 -10.15 -35.88
CA GLY A 170 -19.79 -9.97 -37.25
C GLY A 170 -18.26 -9.81 -37.41
N ARG A 171 -17.56 -10.83 -37.94
CA ARG A 171 -16.14 -10.93 -38.41
C ARG A 171 -15.84 -9.99 -39.62
N PRO A 172 -14.60 -9.91 -40.19
CA PRO A 172 -13.28 -10.38 -39.75
C PRO A 172 -12.12 -9.34 -39.86
N SER A 173 -10.97 -9.70 -39.28
CA SER A 173 -9.66 -9.03 -39.32
C SER A 173 -9.08 -8.84 -40.75
N PRO A 174 -8.29 -7.78 -40.99
CA PRO A 174 -7.31 -7.75 -42.08
C PRO A 174 -5.89 -8.10 -41.57
N SER A 175 -5.32 -9.14 -42.15
CA SER A 175 -3.91 -9.51 -42.03
C SER A 175 -3.03 -8.50 -42.78
N LYS A 176 -1.99 -7.97 -42.10
CA LYS A 176 -0.92 -7.20 -42.75
C LYS A 176 0.02 -8.16 -43.47
N SER A 177 0.06 -8.07 -44.79
CA SER A 177 1.06 -8.72 -45.64
C SER A 177 2.39 -7.97 -45.55
N PHE A 178 3.47 -8.65 -45.18
CA PHE A 178 4.84 -8.16 -45.38
C PHE A 178 5.34 -8.71 -46.72
N SER A 179 5.66 -7.81 -47.65
CA SER A 179 6.34 -8.15 -48.91
C SER A 179 7.84 -8.26 -48.64
N MET A 180 8.44 -9.43 -48.86
CA MET A 180 9.89 -9.63 -48.88
C MET A 180 10.42 -9.29 -50.28
N MET A 181 11.36 -8.35 -50.37
CA MET A 181 12.18 -8.11 -51.56
C MET A 181 13.40 -9.04 -51.52
N THR A 182 13.53 -9.88 -52.54
CA THR A 182 14.72 -10.71 -52.77
C THR A 182 15.73 -9.91 -53.60
N CYS A 183 16.94 -9.71 -53.05
CA CYS A 183 18.10 -9.29 -53.83
C CYS A 183 18.87 -10.54 -54.27
N SER A 184 19.02 -10.71 -55.59
CA SER A 184 19.91 -11.71 -56.19
C SER A 184 21.36 -11.22 -56.17
N SER A 185 22.30 -12.14 -56.03
CA SER A 185 23.71 -12.00 -56.44
C SER A 185 23.98 -12.95 -57.60
#